data_AF-W5NGU8-F1
#
_entry.id   AF-W5NGU8-F1
#
_cell.length_a   1.000
_cell.length_b   1.000
_cell.length_c   1.000
_cell.angle_alpha   90.00
_cell.angle_beta   90.00
_cell.angle_gamma   90.00
#
_symmetry.space_group_name_H-M   'P 1'
#
loop_
_entity.id
_entity.type
_entity.pdbx_description
1 polymer ?
#
loop_
_entity_poly.entity_id
_entity_poly.type
_entity_poly.pdbx_seq_one_letter_code
_entity_poly.pdbx_strand_id
1 'polypeptide(L)'
;MVIVASDNGIPQRKNVTDIKIKVTDINDNAPKFTKSSYTGSVLVANAKEGDKVLTVSAQDPDIGNNSKIIYRFSNVSPHLNLDGDTGVISLASDLSSVTENTMINLTVIASDHGEVPLSSAGDVNLNGFCSYKDLDYIPGYICHKYIPLYKIYDLFIM
;
A
#
# COMPACT_ATOMS: atom_id res chain seq x y z
N MET A 1 19.63 26.87 -21.34
CA MET A 1 19.42 27.20 -22.77
C MET A 1 19.82 28.64 -22.96
N VAL A 2 20.49 28.97 -24.06
CA VAL A 2 21.07 30.30 -24.28
C VAL A 2 20.55 30.83 -25.60
N ILE A 3 20.13 32.10 -25.64
CA ILE A 3 19.83 32.79 -26.89
C ILE A 3 20.95 33.78 -27.20
N VAL A 4 21.30 33.83 -28.48
CA VAL A 4 22.31 34.74 -29.02
C VAL A 4 21.62 35.67 -30.00
N ALA A 5 21.66 36.97 -29.71
CA ALA A 5 21.28 38.00 -30.67
C ALA A 5 22.54 38.47 -31.40
N SER A 6 22.52 38.53 -32.72
CA SER A 6 23.61 39.07 -33.55
C SER A 6 23.06 40.14 -34.46
N ASP A 7 23.79 41.25 -34.62
CA ASP A 7 23.51 42.20 -35.69
C ASP A 7 24.16 41.76 -37.03
N ASN A 8 23.86 42.50 -38.10
CA ASN A 8 24.44 42.29 -39.44
C ASN A 8 25.62 43.25 -39.73
N GLY A 9 26.22 43.84 -38.70
CA GLY A 9 27.34 44.78 -38.86
C GLY A 9 28.63 44.08 -39.32
N ILE A 10 29.61 44.87 -39.77
CA ILE A 10 30.98 44.40 -40.00
C ILE A 10 31.91 45.28 -39.15
N PRO A 11 32.47 44.79 -38.03
CA PRO A 11 32.26 43.46 -37.45
C PRO A 11 30.89 43.31 -36.78
N GLN A 12 30.37 42.08 -36.75
CA GLN A 12 29.09 41.77 -36.09
C GLN A 12 29.22 41.90 -34.57
N ARG A 13 28.21 42.49 -33.92
CA ARG A 13 28.08 42.45 -32.46
C ARG A 13 27.09 41.38 -32.07
N LYS A 14 27.42 40.67 -30.99
CA LYS A 14 26.58 39.64 -30.42
C LYS A 14 26.30 39.94 -28.96
N ASN A 15 25.09 39.64 -28.52
CA ASN A 15 24.71 39.60 -27.12
C ASN A 15 24.15 38.23 -26.78
N VAL A 16 24.38 37.77 -25.56
CA VAL A 16 24.04 36.43 -25.09
C VAL A 16 23.24 36.56 -23.82
N THR A 17 22.11 35.85 -23.72
CA THR A 17 21.34 35.80 -22.48
C THR A 17 20.82 34.39 -22.21
N ASP A 18 20.71 34.06 -20.93
CA ASP A 18 20.25 32.77 -20.45
C ASP A 18 18.71 32.72 -20.39
N ILE A 19 18.17 31.58 -20.80
CA ILE A 19 16.75 31.25 -20.61
C ILE A 19 16.62 30.18 -19.53
N LYS A 20 15.79 30.47 -18.52
CA LYS A 20 15.32 29.50 -17.53
C LYS A 20 13.93 29.01 -17.96
N ILE A 21 13.85 27.76 -18.39
CA ILE A 21 12.59 27.07 -18.65
C ILE A 21 12.26 26.24 -17.41
N LYS A 22 11.07 26.44 -16.84
CA LYS A 22 10.53 25.59 -15.78
C LYS A 22 9.40 24.76 -16.39
N VAL A 23 9.59 23.45 -16.47
CA VAL A 23 8.53 22.52 -16.84
C VAL A 23 7.69 22.27 -15.59
N THR A 24 6.38 22.47 -15.69
CA THR A 24 5.42 22.14 -14.64
C THR A 24 4.82 20.78 -14.93
N ASP A 25 4.70 19.97 -13.89
CA ASP A 25 4.07 18.66 -13.94
C ASP A 25 2.55 18.78 -14.06
N ILE A 26 1.93 17.85 -14.78
CA ILE A 26 0.46 17.70 -14.88
C ILE A 26 0.14 16.33 -14.30
N ASN A 27 -0.93 16.23 -13.50
CA ASN A 27 -1.38 14.96 -12.92
C ASN A 27 -1.98 14.06 -14.01
N ASP A 28 -1.14 13.31 -14.71
CA ASP A 28 -1.53 12.45 -15.83
C ASP A 28 -1.28 10.96 -15.57
N ASN A 29 -0.68 10.62 -14.43
CA ASN A 29 -0.53 9.26 -13.97
C ASN A 29 -1.39 9.02 -12.72
N ALA A 30 -2.07 7.88 -12.68
CA ALA A 30 -2.77 7.46 -11.48
C ALA A 30 -1.84 6.60 -10.61
N PRO A 31 -1.99 6.63 -9.28
CA PRO A 31 -1.21 5.77 -8.40
C PRO A 31 -1.40 4.30 -8.79
N LYS A 32 -0.33 3.51 -8.78
CA LYS A 32 -0.36 2.10 -9.15
C LYS A 32 0.14 1.22 -8.02
N PHE A 33 -0.71 0.29 -7.56
CA PHE A 33 -0.31 -0.71 -6.56
C PHE A 33 0.88 -1.55 -7.04
N THR A 34 1.81 -1.81 -6.12
CA THR A 34 3.05 -2.57 -6.36
C THR A 34 2.81 -4.07 -6.54
N LYS A 35 1.64 -4.57 -6.14
CA LYS A 35 1.22 -5.97 -6.32
C LYS A 35 -0.19 -6.02 -6.91
N SER A 36 -0.48 -7.08 -7.65
CA SER A 36 -1.83 -7.35 -8.16
C SER A 36 -2.82 -7.69 -7.04
N SER A 37 -2.35 -8.34 -5.98
CA SER A 37 -3.13 -8.58 -4.76
C SER A 37 -2.22 -8.65 -3.53
N TYR A 38 -2.78 -8.28 -2.38
CA TYR A 38 -2.12 -8.36 -1.07
C TYR A 38 -2.80 -9.44 -0.24
N THR A 39 -2.05 -10.47 0.14
CA THR A 39 -2.57 -11.52 1.01
C THR A 39 -1.94 -11.45 2.39
N GLY A 40 -2.76 -11.53 3.43
CA GLY A 40 -2.33 -11.58 4.82
C GLY A 40 -3.07 -12.67 5.60
N SER A 41 -2.55 -13.01 6.77
CA SER A 41 -3.16 -13.96 7.72
C SER A 41 -2.93 -13.46 9.14
N VAL A 42 -3.92 -13.62 10.01
CA VAL A 42 -3.87 -13.15 11.41
C VAL A 42 -4.11 -14.33 12.34
N LEU A 43 -3.23 -14.51 13.33
CA LEU A 43 -3.40 -15.52 14.37
C LEU A 43 -4.29 -14.97 15.49
N VAL A 44 -5.53 -15.46 15.59
CA VAL A 44 -6.56 -14.94 16.51
C VAL A 44 -6.10 -15.00 17.96
N ALA A 45 -5.46 -16.11 18.35
CA ALA A 45 -5.13 -16.39 19.73
C ALA A 45 -4.23 -15.32 20.40
N ASN A 46 -3.49 -14.55 19.60
CA ASN A 46 -2.57 -13.52 20.09
C ASN A 46 -2.90 -12.13 19.54
N ALA A 47 -3.91 -12.02 18.68
CA ALA A 47 -4.26 -10.79 17.99
C ALA A 47 -4.83 -9.76 18.96
N LYS A 48 -4.28 -8.55 18.93
CA LYS A 48 -4.74 -7.40 19.70
C LYS A 48 -5.07 -6.25 18.77
N GLU A 49 -5.96 -5.37 19.24
CA GLU A 49 -6.21 -4.09 18.59
C GLU A 49 -4.88 -3.34 18.36
N GLY A 50 -4.73 -2.77 17.17
CA GLY A 50 -3.52 -2.08 16.74
C GLY A 50 -2.43 -2.98 16.14
N ASP A 51 -2.54 -4.31 16.25
CA ASP A 51 -1.56 -5.20 15.62
C ASP A 51 -1.56 -5.00 14.10
N LYS A 52 -0.35 -4.91 13.54
CA LYS A 52 -0.14 -4.78 12.11
C LYS A 52 -0.47 -6.10 11.40
N VAL A 53 -1.35 -6.03 10.41
CA VAL A 53 -1.71 -7.16 9.55
C VAL A 53 -0.82 -7.21 8.31
N LEU A 54 -0.83 -6.14 7.52
CA LEU A 54 -0.02 -6.01 6.31
C LEU A 54 0.18 -4.54 5.93
N THR A 55 0.97 -4.29 4.90
CA THR A 55 1.13 -2.96 4.30
C THR A 55 0.86 -3.05 2.82
N VAL A 56 -0.05 -2.20 2.33
CA VAL A 56 -0.24 -1.96 0.90
C VAL A 56 0.68 -0.83 0.46
N SER A 57 1.02 -0.78 -0.84
CA SER A 57 1.86 0.28 -1.38
C SER A 57 1.56 0.50 -2.85
N ALA A 58 1.27 1.75 -3.20
CA ALA A 58 1.18 2.23 -4.56
C ALA A 58 2.32 3.21 -4.86
N GLN A 59 2.58 3.42 -6.14
CA GLN A 59 3.59 4.35 -6.66
C GLN A 59 2.98 5.20 -7.76
N ASP A 60 3.37 6.46 -7.80
CA ASP A 60 2.94 7.42 -8.79
C ASP A 60 4.18 8.13 -9.35
N PRO A 61 4.41 8.12 -10.68
CA PRO A 61 5.60 8.71 -11.29
C PRO A 61 5.54 10.24 -11.43
N ASP A 62 4.42 10.89 -11.08
CA ASP A 62 4.26 12.35 -11.15
C ASP A 62 5.14 13.05 -10.08
N ILE A 63 5.03 14.37 -9.95
CA ILE A 63 5.92 15.15 -9.08
C ILE A 63 5.13 15.90 -8.00
N GLY A 64 5.58 15.77 -6.75
CA GLY A 64 5.09 16.57 -5.64
C GLY A 64 3.72 16.10 -5.17
N ASN A 65 2.69 16.97 -5.24
CA ASN A 65 1.34 16.60 -4.81
C ASN A 65 0.70 15.58 -5.76
N ASN A 66 1.00 15.67 -7.06
CA ASN A 66 0.51 14.72 -8.07
C ASN A 66 1.01 13.28 -7.80
N SER A 67 2.12 13.12 -7.07
CA SER A 67 2.62 11.81 -6.65
C SER A 67 2.40 11.47 -5.18
N LYS A 68 1.76 12.35 -4.40
CA LYS A 68 1.56 12.13 -2.98
C LYS A 68 0.31 11.27 -2.79
N ILE A 69 0.50 10.05 -2.31
CA ILE A 69 -0.55 9.04 -2.25
C ILE A 69 -1.21 9.01 -0.86
N ILE A 70 -2.54 8.93 -0.85
CA ILE A 70 -3.34 8.60 0.33
C ILE A 70 -4.16 7.32 0.09
N TYR A 71 -4.27 6.49 1.12
CA TYR A 71 -4.98 5.22 1.08
C TYR A 71 -6.30 5.31 1.86
N ARG A 72 -7.32 4.61 1.34
CA ARG A 72 -8.58 4.41 2.07
C ARG A 72 -9.21 3.07 1.68
N PHE A 73 -10.04 2.51 2.54
CA PHE A 73 -10.87 1.40 2.12
C PHE A 73 -11.94 1.89 1.13
N SER A 74 -12.27 1.05 0.16
CA SER A 74 -13.43 1.24 -0.71
C SER A 74 -14.72 1.16 0.10
N ASN A 75 -14.77 0.20 1.04
CA ASN A 75 -15.85 0.02 2.03
C ASN A 75 -15.26 -0.10 3.44
N VAL A 76 -15.91 0.53 4.42
CA VAL A 76 -15.48 0.47 5.83
C VAL A 76 -15.50 -0.97 6.34
N SER A 77 -14.43 -1.40 7.00
CA SER A 77 -14.36 -2.67 7.72
C SER A 77 -14.42 -2.40 9.23
N PRO A 78 -15.31 -3.07 9.99
CA PRO A 78 -15.35 -2.89 11.45
C PRO A 78 -14.16 -3.54 12.16
N HIS A 79 -13.42 -4.44 11.49
CA HIS A 79 -12.34 -5.22 12.11
C HIS A 79 -10.95 -4.67 11.80
N LEU A 80 -10.83 -3.73 10.87
CA LEU A 80 -9.54 -3.30 10.33
C LEU A 80 -9.47 -1.78 10.19
N ASN A 81 -8.33 -1.26 10.58
CA ASN A 81 -7.93 0.12 10.35
C ASN A 81 -6.92 0.18 9.21
N LEU A 82 -6.89 1.30 8.50
CA LEU A 82 -5.91 1.61 7.47
C LEU A 82 -5.34 2.99 7.76
N ASP A 83 -4.03 3.03 7.95
CA ASP A 83 -3.28 4.28 7.95
C ASP A 83 -3.23 4.83 6.51
N GLY A 84 -3.85 6.00 6.32
CA GLY A 84 -3.99 6.62 5.02
C GLY A 84 -2.67 7.12 4.44
N ASP A 85 -1.67 7.44 5.26
CA ASP A 85 -0.38 7.94 4.79
C ASP A 85 0.60 6.80 4.52
N THR A 86 0.59 5.76 5.36
CA THR A 86 1.59 4.69 5.28
C THR A 86 1.09 3.43 4.59
N GLY A 87 -0.21 3.29 4.34
CA GLY A 87 -0.82 2.08 3.79
C GLY A 87 -0.77 0.88 4.75
N VAL A 88 -0.55 1.10 6.04
CA VAL A 88 -0.51 0.02 7.04
C VAL A 88 -1.94 -0.36 7.40
N ILE A 89 -2.26 -1.64 7.24
CA ILE A 89 -3.51 -2.22 7.71
C ILE A 89 -3.25 -2.85 9.07
N SER A 90 -4.05 -2.46 10.06
CA SER A 90 -4.00 -2.96 11.43
C SER A 90 -5.36 -3.42 11.92
N LEU A 91 -5.40 -4.14 13.03
CA LEU A 91 -6.66 -4.56 13.65
C LEU A 91 -7.35 -3.39 14.34
N ALA A 92 -8.64 -3.19 14.05
CA ALA A 92 -9.46 -2.13 14.65
C ALA A 92 -10.15 -2.56 15.95
N SER A 93 -10.31 -3.86 16.14
CA SER A 93 -10.90 -4.45 17.34
C SER A 93 -10.19 -5.77 17.63
N ASP A 94 -10.46 -6.35 18.80
CA ASP A 94 -10.21 -7.77 18.97
C ASP A 94 -11.01 -8.58 17.93
N LEU A 95 -10.52 -9.78 17.63
CA LEU A 95 -11.15 -10.68 16.67
C LEU A 95 -12.06 -11.68 17.36
N SER A 96 -12.45 -11.44 18.61
CA SER A 96 -13.23 -12.40 19.40
C SER A 96 -14.60 -12.70 18.78
N SER A 97 -15.14 -11.77 17.98
CA SER A 97 -16.39 -11.94 17.25
C SER A 97 -16.24 -12.59 15.88
N VAL A 98 -15.01 -12.82 15.41
CA VAL A 98 -14.74 -13.35 14.07
C VAL A 98 -14.51 -14.85 14.15
N THR A 99 -15.29 -15.62 13.37
CA THR A 99 -15.16 -17.07 13.30
C THR A 99 -13.80 -17.48 12.74
N GLU A 100 -13.23 -18.56 13.29
CA GLU A 100 -12.07 -19.24 12.72
C GLU A 100 -12.32 -19.53 11.23
N ASN A 101 -11.30 -19.37 10.39
CA ASN A 101 -11.38 -19.52 8.92
C ASN A 101 -12.23 -18.49 8.14
N THR A 102 -12.66 -17.39 8.76
CA THR A 102 -13.30 -16.31 8.00
C THR A 102 -12.30 -15.68 7.03
N MET A 103 -12.70 -15.49 5.77
CA MET A 103 -11.96 -14.72 4.78
C MET A 103 -12.51 -13.30 4.72
N ILE A 104 -11.63 -12.31 4.77
CA ILE A 104 -12.00 -10.90 4.58
C ILE A 104 -11.37 -10.41 3.28
N ASN A 105 -12.22 -10.09 2.31
CA ASN A 105 -11.80 -9.48 1.05
C ASN A 105 -12.16 -8.00 1.08
N LEU A 106 -11.16 -7.16 0.81
CA LEU A 106 -11.30 -5.70 0.83
C LEU A 106 -10.66 -5.14 -0.42
N THR A 107 -11.19 -4.01 -0.85
CA THR A 107 -10.56 -3.19 -1.87
C THR A 107 -10.02 -1.94 -1.19
N VAL A 108 -8.74 -1.65 -1.40
CA VAL A 108 -8.11 -0.40 -0.98
C VAL A 108 -7.99 0.52 -2.19
N ILE A 109 -8.33 1.78 -2.01
CA ILE A 109 -8.17 2.83 -3.01
C ILE A 109 -6.92 3.63 -2.65
N ALA A 110 -6.03 3.79 -3.63
CA ALA A 110 -4.92 4.74 -3.59
C ALA A 110 -5.30 5.95 -4.45
N SER A 111 -5.17 7.16 -3.92
CA SER A 111 -5.44 8.43 -4.62
C SER A 111 -4.26 9.36 -4.46
N ASP A 112 -3.91 10.09 -5.52
CA ASP A 112 -2.95 11.18 -5.41
C ASP A 112 -3.60 12.46 -4.83
N HIS A 113 -2.81 13.52 -4.68
CA HIS A 113 -3.22 14.85 -4.24
C HIS A 113 -3.22 15.88 -5.39
N GLY A 114 -3.34 15.43 -6.63
CA GLY A 114 -3.49 16.31 -7.79
C GLY A 114 -4.72 17.21 -7.69
N GLU A 115 -4.73 18.32 -8.45
CA GLU A 115 -5.87 19.25 -8.47
C GLU A 115 -7.16 18.57 -8.96
N VAL A 116 -7.00 17.66 -9.93
CA VAL A 116 -7.98 16.61 -10.24
C VAL A 116 -7.34 15.29 -9.82
N PRO A 117 -7.74 14.72 -8.67
CA PRO A 117 -7.11 13.50 -8.18
C PRO A 117 -7.38 12.31 -9.09
N LEU A 118 -6.35 11.51 -9.33
CA LEU A 118 -6.48 10.20 -9.97
C LEU A 118 -6.40 9.11 -8.90
N SER A 119 -6.95 7.93 -9.21
CA SER A 119 -7.04 6.85 -8.24
C SER A 119 -6.97 5.48 -8.89
N SER A 120 -6.51 4.49 -8.12
CA SER A 120 -6.61 3.08 -8.46
C SER A 120 -7.12 2.24 -7.30
N ALA A 121 -7.56 1.03 -7.61
CA ALA A 121 -8.03 0.04 -6.66
C ALA A 121 -7.05 -1.14 -6.59
N GLY A 122 -6.80 -1.63 -5.39
CA GLY A 122 -5.98 -2.80 -5.11
C GLY A 122 -6.72 -3.79 -4.20
N ASP A 123 -6.61 -5.07 -4.52
CA ASP A 123 -7.29 -6.13 -3.78
C ASP A 123 -6.46 -6.61 -2.59
N VAL A 124 -7.13 -6.73 -1.44
CA VAL A 124 -6.57 -7.23 -0.19
C VAL A 124 -7.41 -8.43 0.27
N ASN A 125 -6.76 -9.59 0.40
CA ASN A 125 -7.38 -10.83 0.80
C ASN A 125 -6.76 -11.29 2.12
N LEU A 126 -7.53 -11.26 3.20
CA LEU A 126 -7.10 -11.82 4.48
C LEU A 126 -7.67 -13.21 4.62
N ASN A 127 -6.77 -14.19 4.59
CA ASN A 127 -7.10 -15.59 4.72
C ASN A 127 -6.94 -16.00 6.17
N GLY A 128 -8.02 -16.52 6.76
CA GLY A 128 -7.91 -17.38 7.93
C GLY A 128 -7.42 -16.66 9.18
N PHE A 129 -8.38 -16.27 9.99
CA PHE A 129 -8.21 -16.11 11.42
C PHE A 129 -7.95 -17.49 12.03
N CYS A 130 -6.69 -17.91 12.06
CA CYS A 130 -6.32 -19.25 12.55
C CYS A 130 -6.22 -19.26 14.08
N SER A 131 -6.50 -20.43 14.67
CA SER A 131 -6.40 -20.71 16.09
C SER A 131 -5.30 -21.72 16.39
N TYR A 132 -4.82 -21.75 17.65
CA TYR A 132 -3.86 -22.77 18.08
C TYR A 132 -4.40 -24.21 17.98
N LYS A 133 -5.72 -24.37 17.82
CA LYS A 133 -6.40 -25.66 17.67
C LYS A 133 -6.40 -26.19 16.23
N ASP A 134 -6.07 -25.36 15.24
CA ASP A 134 -5.96 -25.75 13.83
C ASP A 134 -4.61 -26.43 13.55
N LEU A 135 -4.29 -27.48 14.33
CA LEU A 135 -3.08 -28.30 14.18
C LEU A 135 -3.23 -29.39 13.11
N ASP A 136 -4.43 -29.54 12.55
CA ASP A 136 -4.66 -30.38 11.39
C ASP A 136 -4.17 -29.66 10.12
N TYR A 137 -3.23 -30.29 9.44
CA TYR A 137 -2.63 -29.81 8.20
C TYR A 137 -3.69 -29.58 7.12
N ILE A 138 -4.07 -28.32 6.87
CA ILE A 138 -4.86 -27.91 5.71
C ILE A 138 -3.90 -27.39 4.63
N PRO A 139 -3.72 -28.10 3.51
CA PRO A 139 -2.87 -27.64 2.41
C PRO A 139 -3.40 -26.30 1.85
N GLY A 140 -2.55 -25.27 1.85
CA GLY A 140 -2.88 -23.94 1.31
C GLY A 140 -3.04 -22.82 2.35
N TYR A 141 -2.98 -23.13 3.65
CA TYR A 141 -3.05 -22.12 4.72
C TYR A 141 -1.66 -21.82 5.31
N ILE A 142 -1.32 -20.53 5.41
CA ILE A 142 0.03 -20.02 5.78
C ILE A 142 0.28 -20.02 7.30
N CYS A 143 -0.72 -20.37 8.10
CA CYS A 143 -0.64 -20.30 9.57
C CYS A 143 0.48 -21.17 10.19
N HIS A 144 0.99 -22.17 9.47
CA HIS A 144 2.15 -22.97 9.86
C HIS A 144 3.46 -22.18 10.04
N LYS A 145 3.65 -21.03 9.36
CA LYS A 145 4.93 -20.29 9.43
C LYS A 145 5.16 -19.54 10.74
N TYR A 146 4.14 -19.39 11.58
CA TYR A 146 4.18 -18.55 12.78
C TYR A 146 3.93 -19.29 14.09
N ILE A 147 3.75 -20.61 14.06
CA ILE A 147 3.73 -21.43 15.29
C ILE A 147 5.20 -21.74 15.64
N PRO A 148 5.72 -21.30 16.80
CA PRO A 148 7.05 -21.67 17.22
C PRO A 148 7.15 -23.20 17.36
N LEU A 149 8.19 -23.81 16.77
CA LEU A 149 8.38 -25.26 16.73
C LEU A 149 8.23 -25.93 18.12
N TYR A 150 8.61 -25.25 19.20
CA TYR A 150 8.51 -25.78 20.56
C TYR A 150 7.06 -26.06 21.02
N LYS A 151 6.04 -25.37 20.49
CA LYS A 151 4.63 -25.63 20.82
C LYS A 151 4.01 -26.77 20.01
N ILE A 152 4.64 -27.18 18.91
CA ILE A 152 4.21 -28.35 18.13
C ILE A 152 4.58 -29.63 18.90
N TYR A 153 5.73 -29.66 19.56
CA TYR A 153 6.18 -30.83 20.32
C TYR A 153 5.32 -31.14 21.55
N ASP A 154 4.76 -30.13 22.22
CA ASP A 154 3.89 -30.34 23.39
C ASP A 154 2.55 -31.00 23.05
N LEU A 155 2.09 -30.93 21.80
CA LEU A 155 0.81 -31.50 21.38
C LEU A 155 0.89 -32.96 20.91
N PHE A 156 2.10 -33.46 20.64
CA PHE A 156 2.35 -34.86 20.23
C PHE A 156 2.75 -35.79 21.39
N ILE A 157 2.81 -35.28 22.63
CA ILE A 157 3.19 -36.04 23.83
C ILE A 157 1.99 -36.26 24.79
N MET A 158 0.75 -36.07 24.33
CA MET A 158 -0.47 -36.42 25.07
C MET A 158 -1.21 -37.60 24.46
#